data_AF-A0A9P7DYE3-F1
#
_entry.id   AF-A0A9P7DYE3-F1
#
_cell.length_a   1.000
_cell.length_b   1.000
_cell.length_c   1.000
_cell.angle_alpha   90.00
_cell.angle_beta   90.00
_cell.angle_gamma   90.00
#
_symmetry.space_group_name_H-M   'P 1'
#
loop_
_entity.id
_entity.type
_entity.pdbx_description
1 polymer ?
#
loop_
_entity_poly.entity_id
_entity_poly.type
_entity_poly.pdbx_seq_one_letter_code
_entity_poly.pdbx_strand_id
1 'polypeptide(L)' 'LQSLGRSLLAVYAYDNFDVDLKTHQHKIENSTESLKHLTSGLMFPLQHDISKEDLRCSEELWK' A
#
# COMPACT_ATOMS: atom_id res chain seq x y z
N LEU A 1 -7.92 9.07 -8.21
CA LEU A 1 -7.98 8.31 -6.93
C LEU A 1 -9.18 8.66 -6.06
N GLN A 2 -9.45 9.94 -5.75
CA GLN A 2 -10.50 10.33 -4.80
C GLN A 2 -11.91 9.80 -5.14
N SER A 3 -12.29 9.80 -6.42
CA SER A 3 -13.58 9.24 -6.87
C SER A 3 -13.70 7.74 -6.56
N LEU A 4 -12.64 6.96 -6.85
CA LEU A 4 -12.59 5.53 -6.54
C LEU A 4 -12.58 5.28 -5.03
N GLY A 5 -11.80 6.04 -4.25
CA GLY A 5 -11.80 5.91 -2.80
C GLY A 5 -13.16 6.19 -2.15
N ARG A 6 -13.96 7.09 -2.74
CA ARG A 6 -15.32 7.42 -2.28
C ARG A 6 -16.40 6.45 -2.75
N SER A 7 -16.13 5.56 -3.70
CA SER A 7 -17.14 4.62 -4.22
C SER A 7 -17.47 3.49 -3.24
N LEU A 8 -16.57 3.23 -2.27
CA LEU A 8 -16.56 2.04 -1.42
C LEU A 8 -16.36 0.73 -2.21
N LEU A 9 -15.85 0.82 -3.44
CA LEU A 9 -15.57 -0.30 -4.33
C LEU A 9 -14.09 -0.33 -4.74
N ALA A 10 -13.20 0.10 -3.84
CA ALA A 10 -11.77 0.12 -4.03
C ALA A 10 -11.13 -0.99 -3.20
N VAL A 11 -10.26 -1.77 -3.82
CA VAL A 11 -9.34 -2.67 -3.12
C VAL A 11 -8.08 -1.90 -2.79
N TYR A 12 -7.59 -2.09 -1.57
CA TYR A 12 -6.29 -1.64 -1.11
C TYR A 12 -5.43 -2.85 -0.78
N ALA A 13 -4.29 -2.98 -1.45
CA ALA A 13 -3.28 -3.98 -1.12
C ALA A 13 -2.04 -3.26 -0.59
N TYR A 14 -1.55 -3.69 0.57
CA TYR A 14 -0.33 -3.17 1.17
C TYR A 14 0.73 -4.26 1.18
N ASP A 15 1.96 -3.88 0.87
CA ASP A 15 3.13 -4.75 0.97
C ASP A 15 4.28 -4.03 1.66
N ASN A 16 4.92 -4.70 2.61
CA ASN A 16 6.05 -4.18 3.36
C ASN A 16 7.33 -4.79 2.78
N PHE A 17 8.28 -3.95 2.39
CA PHE A 17 9.50 -4.39 1.75
C PHE A 17 10.71 -3.56 2.20
N ASP A 18 11.85 -4.23 2.19
CA ASP A 18 13.13 -3.61 2.51
C ASP A 18 13.85 -3.22 1.24
N VAL A 19 14.34 -1.98 1.20
CA VAL A 19 15.17 -1.49 0.09
C VAL A 19 16.49 -1.00 0.62
N ASP A 20 17.58 -1.50 0.03
CA ASP A 20 18.92 -0.96 0.25
C ASP A 20 19.16 0.23 -0.69
N LEU A 21 18.90 1.44 -0.19
CA LEU A 21 19.10 2.69 -0.94
C LEU A 21 20.55 3.16 -0.78
N LYS A 22 21.43 2.59 -1.61
CA LYS A 22 22.85 2.97 -1.66
C LYS A 22 23.00 4.38 -2.24
N THR A 23 23.36 5.35 -1.41
CA THR A 23 23.80 6.67 -1.87
C THR A 23 25.28 6.62 -2.26
N HIS A 24 25.65 7.32 -3.33
CA HIS A 24 27.06 7.56 -3.67
C HIS A 24 27.66 8.59 -2.68
N GLN A 25 27.72 8.26 -1.39
CA GLN A 25 28.43 9.07 -0.41
C GLN A 25 29.91 8.69 -0.46
N HIS A 26 30.76 9.62 -0.88
CA HIS A 26 32.20 9.50 -0.69
C HIS A 26 32.47 9.24 0.79
N LYS A 27 33.13 8.13 1.09
CA LYS A 27 33.43 7.59 2.43
C LYS A 27 33.81 8.69 3.43
N ILE A 28 32.82 9.17 4.18
CA ILE A 28 33.00 9.77 5.50
C ILE A 28 32.42 8.72 6.45
N GLU A 29 33.14 8.38 7.51
CA GLU A 29 32.85 7.32 8.50
C GLU A 29 31.54 7.49 9.30
N ASN A 30 30.54 8.19 8.75
CA ASN A 30 29.19 8.25 9.29
C ASN A 30 28.33 7.27 8.49
N SER A 31 28.23 6.02 8.97
CA SER A 31 27.40 4.98 8.38
C SER A 31 25.94 5.43 8.37
N THR A 32 25.50 6.00 7.25
CA THR A 32 24.09 6.29 7.07
C THR A 32 23.43 4.95 6.77
N GLU A 33 22.48 4.52 7.61
CA GLU A 33 21.76 3.26 7.42
C GLU A 33 21.09 3.28 6.04
N SER A 34 21.57 2.43 5.12
CA SER A 34 21.11 2.38 3.73
C SER A 34 19.87 1.50 3.56
N LEU A 35 19.67 0.56 4.47
CA LEU A 35 18.45 -0.24 4.56
C LEU A 35 17.27 0.66 4.97
N LYS A 36 16.20 0.64 4.18
CA LYS A 36 14.95 1.34 4.45
C LYS A 36 13.80 0.35 4.46
N HIS A 37 13.05 0.36 5.56
CA HIS A 37 11.77 -0.32 5.68
C HIS A 37 10.70 0.57 5.05
N LEU A 38 10.06 0.09 3.97
CA LEU A 38 9.04 0.84 3.24
C LEU A 38 7.75 0.02 3.15
N THR A 39 6.64 0.73 2.99
CA THR A 39 5.34 0.13 2.67
C THR A 39 4.88 0.66 1.32
N SER A 40 4.56 -0.23 0.39
CA SER A 40 3.87 0.13 -0.85
C SER A 40 2.37 -0.09 -0.67
N GLY A 41 1.58 0.72 -1.37
CA GLY A 41 0.13 0.61 -1.43
C GLY A 41 -0.34 0.59 -2.87
N LEU A 42 -1.19 -0.37 -3.22
CA LEU A 42 -1.85 -0.47 -4.51
C LEU A 42 -3.36 -0.26 -4.32
N MET A 43 -3.95 0.64 -5.12
CA MET A 43 -5.38 0.90 -5.10
C MET A 43 -5.98 0.67 -6.49
N PHE A 44 -6.99 -0.21 -6.58
CA PHE A 44 -7.65 -0.56 -7.84
C PHE A 44 -9.15 -0.82 -7.63
N PRO A 45 -10.00 -0.64 -8.66
CA PRO A 45 -11.43 -0.90 -8.54
C PRO A 45 -11.73 -2.38 -8.41
N LEU A 46 -12.73 -2.72 -7.59
CA LEU A 46 -13.40 -4.02 -7.67
C LEU A 46 -14.07 -4.13 -9.03
N GLN A 47 -13.78 -5.21 -9.75
CA GLN A 47 -14.30 -5.50 -11.09
C GLN A 47 -15.43 -6.55 -11.03
N HIS A 48 -16.02 -6.88 -12.19
CA HIS A 48 -17.07 -7.90 -12.34
C HIS A 48 -18.40 -7.55 -11.66
N ASP A 49 -18.86 -6.30 -11.87
CA ASP A 49 -20.17 -5.81 -11.41
C ASP A 49 -20.41 -5.92 -9.90
N ILE A 50 -19.34 -6.01 -9.10
CA ILE A 50 -19.40 -5.97 -7.64
C ILE A 50 -20.02 -4.66 -7.18
N SER A 51 -21.02 -4.79 -6.30
CA SER A 51 -21.75 -3.68 -5.69
C SER A 51 -21.44 -3.57 -4.20
N LYS A 52 -21.97 -2.53 -3.55
CA LYS A 52 -21.79 -2.35 -2.10
C LYS A 52 -22.54 -3.41 -1.28
N GLU A 53 -23.61 -3.98 -1.82
CA GLU A 53 -24.39 -5.03 -1.15
C GLU A 53 -23.57 -6.31 -1.01
N ASP A 54 -22.75 -6.63 -2.02
CA ASP A 54 -21.84 -7.77 -1.98
C ASP A 54 -20.77 -7.63 -0.88
N LEU A 55 -20.51 -6.39 -0.43
CA LEU A 55 -19.56 -6.06 0.63
C LEU A 55 -20.22 -5.81 1.99
N ARG A 56 -21.51 -6.10 2.16
CA ARG A 56 -22.26 -5.78 3.40
C ARG A 56 -21.67 -6.38 4.67
N CYS A 57 -20.91 -7.48 4.55
CA CYS A 57 -20.25 -8.16 5.66
C CYS A 57 -18.77 -7.77 5.82
N SER A 58 -18.29 -6.73 5.13
CA SER A 58 -16.87 -6.38 5.16
C SER A 58 -16.43 -6.00 6.57
N GLU A 59 -17.27 -5.32 7.35
CA GLU A 59 -16.92 -4.91 8.71
C GLU A 59 -16.71 -6.13 9.61
N GLU A 60 -17.55 -7.15 9.47
CA GLU A 60 -17.49 -8.40 10.24
C GLU A 60 -16.26 -9.23 9.91
N LEU A 61 -15.74 -9.16 8.68
CA LEU A 61 -14.50 -9.84 8.29
C LEU A 61 -13.24 -9.20 8.88
N TRP A 62 -13.29 -7.89 9.19
CA TRP A 62 -12.15 -7.13 9.68
C TRP A 62 -12.19 -6.85 11.20
N LYS A 63 -13.22 -7.34 11.89
CA LYS A 63 -13.27 -7.45 13.36
C LYS A 63 -12.58 -8.73 13.82
#